data_AF-L5NZ60-F1
#
_entry.id   AF-L5NZ60-F1
#
_cell.length_a   1.000
_cell.length_b   1.000
_cell.length_c   1.000
_cell.angle_alpha   90.00
_cell.angle_beta   90.00
_cell.angle_gamma   90.00
#
_symmetry.space_group_name_H-M   'P 1'
#
loop_
_entity.id
_entity.type
_entity.pdbx_description
1 polymer ?
#
loop_
_entity_poly.entity_id
_entity_poly.type
_entity_poly.pdbx_seq_one_letter_code
_entity_poly.pdbx_strand_id
1 'polypeptide(L)'
;MSRLSLDSRGVSEILGLVFAFGLVVSVIAVVQLAGTPVWTAGDEADHSASVSTDLASLDSQVFRASGVEAGSRVAVDSDVSYPERYLVVSPPDSVGTFRVDGADTVTVTGVSAVGPEAVFWDGTTRTYETGAIVYEADYAERDEARMVLESGVSYLETDGTPVVHRQSLVRGTTVMLVFFEGDLDGHTTAGDTVALAPVSVRSESLPVYSATDPVRISVPTYLSEDAWVDLMAEEPHARVVSHVASGDHAVVTIELDAGVRYDFRVARLGVGEAVEPDHAAYAVAVEGADAAVPSGGRE
;
A
#
# COMPACT_ATOMS: atom_id res chain seq x y z
N MET A 1 43.43 23.64 -75.20
CA MET A 1 43.65 22.65 -74.12
C MET A 1 43.47 23.39 -72.80
N SER A 2 42.37 23.17 -72.08
CA SER A 2 42.20 23.67 -70.72
C SER A 2 42.03 22.47 -69.81
N ARG A 3 43.03 22.20 -68.95
CA ARG A 3 42.93 21.17 -67.91
C ARG A 3 42.33 21.82 -66.68
N LEU A 4 41.09 21.44 -66.37
CA LEU A 4 40.51 21.67 -65.05
C LEU A 4 41.32 20.85 -64.04
N SER A 5 42.16 21.51 -63.27
CA SER A 5 42.72 20.94 -62.04
C SER A 5 41.56 20.87 -61.04
N LEU A 6 40.98 19.68 -60.87
CA LEU A 6 40.03 19.44 -59.78
C LEU A 6 40.77 19.64 -58.46
N ASP A 7 40.42 20.70 -57.74
CA ASP A 7 40.98 21.05 -56.45
C ASP A 7 40.55 20.01 -55.40
N SER A 8 41.46 19.09 -55.09
CA SER A 8 41.23 17.99 -54.14
C SER A 8 41.35 18.43 -52.66
N ARG A 9 41.64 19.71 -52.39
CA ARG A 9 41.81 20.26 -51.04
C ARG A 9 40.48 20.30 -50.27
N GLY A 10 39.38 20.66 -50.93
CA GLY A 10 38.04 20.63 -50.32
C GLY A 10 37.56 19.22 -49.95
N VAL A 11 38.04 18.19 -50.65
CA VAL A 11 37.66 16.79 -50.39
C VAL A 11 38.27 16.27 -49.08
N SER A 12 39.51 16.64 -48.75
CA SER A 12 40.16 16.22 -47.51
C SER A 12 39.56 16.90 -46.27
N GLU A 13 39.12 18.14 -46.40
CA GLU A 13 38.47 18.90 -45.33
C GLU A 13 37.06 18.35 -45.04
N ILE A 14 36.28 18.07 -46.09
CA ILE A 14 34.97 17.43 -45.97
C ILE A 14 35.11 16.03 -45.35
N LEU A 15 36.10 15.25 -45.77
CA LEU A 15 36.34 13.91 -45.23
C LEU A 15 36.71 13.97 -43.74
N GLY A 16 37.54 14.93 -43.33
CA GLY A 16 37.86 15.17 -41.92
C GLY A 16 36.63 15.56 -41.08
N LEU A 17 35.76 16.42 -41.61
CA LEU A 17 34.50 16.80 -40.96
C LEU A 17 33.55 15.61 -40.80
N VAL A 18 33.39 14.77 -41.84
CA VAL A 18 32.54 13.58 -41.78
C VAL A 18 33.06 12.58 -40.75
N PHE A 19 34.38 12.36 -40.68
CA PHE A 19 34.95 11.50 -39.65
C PHE A 19 34.80 12.06 -38.24
N ALA A 20 35.01 13.37 -38.05
CA ALA A 20 34.80 14.03 -36.75
C ALA A 20 33.33 13.95 -36.32
N PHE A 21 32.39 14.16 -37.24
CA PHE A 21 30.96 14.01 -36.99
C PHE A 21 30.60 12.56 -36.66
N GLY A 22 31.10 11.59 -37.42
CA GLY A 22 30.90 10.17 -37.15
C GLY A 22 31.46 9.74 -35.80
N LEU A 23 32.60 10.29 -35.36
CA LEU A 23 33.15 10.07 -34.03
C LEU A 23 32.20 10.61 -32.95
N VAL A 24 31.70 11.84 -33.10
CA VAL A 24 30.75 12.44 -32.15
C VAL A 24 29.47 11.61 -32.05
N VAL A 25 28.89 11.21 -33.19
CA VAL A 25 27.71 10.33 -33.22
C VAL A 25 27.99 8.98 -32.56
N SER A 26 29.18 8.41 -32.77
CA SER A 26 29.56 7.13 -32.15
C SER A 26 29.69 7.26 -30.64
N VAL A 27 30.26 8.36 -30.12
CA VAL A 27 30.34 8.63 -28.68
C VAL A 27 28.95 8.78 -28.09
N ILE A 28 28.07 9.54 -28.75
CA ILE A 28 26.66 9.68 -28.32
C ILE A 28 25.96 8.32 -28.30
N ALA A 29 26.16 7.48 -29.32
CA ALA A 29 25.57 6.14 -29.37
C ALA A 29 26.07 5.25 -28.22
N VAL A 30 27.36 5.31 -27.86
CA VAL A 30 27.89 4.58 -26.70
C VAL A 30 27.27 5.08 -25.40
N VAL A 31 27.15 6.39 -25.22
CA VAL A 31 26.49 6.98 -24.04
C VAL A 31 25.01 6.57 -23.99
N GLN A 32 24.31 6.55 -25.12
CA GLN A 32 22.91 6.12 -25.18
C GLN A 32 22.73 4.64 -24.83
N LEU A 33 23.66 3.77 -25.24
CA LEU A 33 23.55 2.33 -25.02
C LEU A 33 24.01 1.88 -23.63
N ALA A 34 24.92 2.61 -23.00
CA ALA A 34 25.50 2.19 -21.72
C ALA A 34 25.16 3.15 -20.56
N GLY A 35 24.96 4.44 -20.83
CA GLY A 35 24.68 5.46 -19.83
C GLY A 35 23.20 5.57 -19.51
N THR A 36 22.34 5.65 -20.53
CA THR A 36 20.89 5.82 -20.36
C THR A 36 20.28 4.75 -19.47
N PRO A 37 20.52 3.44 -19.70
CA PRO A 37 19.90 2.40 -18.88
C PRO A 37 20.29 2.51 -17.40
N VAL A 38 21.58 2.79 -17.14
CA VAL A 38 22.11 2.89 -15.77
C VAL A 38 21.52 4.07 -15.02
N TRP A 39 21.43 5.23 -15.67
CA TRP A 39 20.82 6.41 -15.03
C TRP A 39 19.31 6.21 -14.83
N THR A 40 18.62 5.62 -15.81
CA THR A 40 17.17 5.35 -15.72
C THR A 40 16.88 4.37 -14.58
N ALA A 41 17.62 3.27 -14.48
CA ALA A 41 17.50 2.34 -13.36
C ALA A 41 17.81 2.99 -11.99
N GLY A 42 18.63 4.05 -11.98
CA GLY A 42 18.88 4.87 -10.80
C GLY A 42 17.65 5.71 -10.40
N ASP A 43 17.08 6.45 -11.35
CA ASP A 43 15.87 7.25 -11.15
C ASP A 43 14.69 6.36 -10.69
N GLU A 44 14.52 5.18 -11.29
CA GLU A 44 13.48 4.20 -10.91
C GLU A 44 13.70 3.62 -9.50
N ALA A 45 14.96 3.42 -9.09
CA ALA A 45 15.28 2.96 -7.74
C ALA A 45 14.97 4.02 -6.68
N ASP A 46 15.26 5.29 -6.97
CA ASP A 46 14.91 6.41 -6.09
C ASP A 46 13.39 6.53 -5.95
N HIS A 47 12.64 6.40 -7.05
CA HIS A 47 11.17 6.37 -7.01
C HIS A 47 10.64 5.19 -6.17
N SER A 48 11.16 3.97 -6.39
CA SER A 48 10.74 2.78 -5.65
C SER A 48 10.95 2.95 -4.13
N ALA A 49 12.06 3.55 -3.74
CA ALA A 49 12.35 3.87 -2.34
C ALA A 49 11.38 4.92 -1.76
N SER A 50 10.99 5.92 -2.57
CA SER A 50 10.00 6.94 -2.18
C SER A 50 8.63 6.31 -1.94
N VAL A 51 8.09 5.53 -2.90
CA VAL A 51 6.77 4.90 -2.75
C VAL A 51 6.75 3.91 -1.58
N SER A 52 7.84 3.15 -1.38
CA SER A 52 7.98 2.27 -0.22
C SER A 52 7.91 3.05 1.11
N THR A 53 8.51 4.24 1.15
CA THR A 53 8.47 5.14 2.31
C THR A 53 7.07 5.72 2.53
N ASP A 54 6.37 6.08 1.45
CA ASP A 54 5.01 6.61 1.48
C ASP A 54 4.00 5.55 1.94
N LEU A 55 4.14 4.30 1.50
CA LEU A 55 3.34 3.16 1.97
C LEU A 55 3.63 2.82 3.45
N ALA A 56 4.89 2.85 3.88
CA ALA A 56 5.21 2.68 5.30
C ALA A 56 4.65 3.83 6.16
N SER A 57 4.59 5.03 5.58
CA SER A 57 3.96 6.21 6.17
C SER A 57 2.44 6.09 6.18
N LEU A 58 1.83 5.51 5.14
CA LEU A 58 0.42 5.18 5.04
C LEU A 58 0.02 4.27 6.19
N ASP A 59 0.69 3.14 6.38
CA ASP A 59 0.43 2.24 7.51
C ASP A 59 0.60 2.96 8.86
N SER A 60 1.59 3.84 9.00
CA SER A 60 1.75 4.64 10.23
C SER A 60 0.61 5.64 10.47
N GLN A 61 0.03 6.18 9.39
CA GLN A 61 -1.07 7.13 9.44
C GLN A 61 -2.39 6.41 9.65
N VAL A 62 -2.59 5.23 9.07
CA VAL A 62 -3.68 4.31 9.38
C VAL A 62 -3.64 3.94 10.87
N PHE A 63 -2.45 3.62 11.39
CA PHE A 63 -2.26 3.36 12.82
C PHE A 63 -2.60 4.59 13.69
N ARG A 64 -2.19 5.80 13.29
CA ARG A 64 -2.52 7.03 14.03
C ARG A 64 -3.99 7.45 13.92
N ALA A 65 -4.60 7.28 12.74
CA ALA A 65 -6.00 7.56 12.50
C ALA A 65 -6.90 6.65 13.35
N SER A 66 -6.47 5.40 13.58
CA SER A 66 -7.14 4.48 14.53
C SER A 66 -7.09 4.94 16.01
N GLY A 67 -6.32 5.99 16.33
CA GLY A 67 -5.89 6.30 17.69
C GLY A 67 -6.06 7.76 18.15
N VAL A 68 -7.16 8.44 17.78
CA VAL A 68 -7.71 9.69 18.42
C VAL A 68 -7.81 10.94 17.52
N GLU A 69 -7.15 11.02 16.35
CA GLU A 69 -7.32 12.16 15.44
C GLU A 69 -7.86 11.71 14.07
N ALA A 70 -9.20 11.73 13.95
CA ALA A 70 -9.88 11.48 12.69
C ALA A 70 -9.68 12.69 11.74
N GLY A 71 -8.95 12.49 10.63
CA GLY A 71 -8.81 13.51 9.57
C GLY A 71 -7.61 13.41 8.64
N SER A 72 -6.76 12.39 8.73
CA SER A 72 -5.55 12.29 7.90
C SER A 72 -5.86 11.79 6.48
N ARG A 73 -5.55 12.62 5.46
CA ARG A 73 -5.43 12.20 4.07
C ARG A 73 -3.96 11.86 3.82
N VAL A 74 -3.68 10.67 3.31
CA VAL A 74 -2.33 10.33 2.84
C VAL A 74 -2.35 10.39 1.33
N ALA A 75 -1.44 11.15 0.74
CA ALA A 75 -1.16 11.08 -0.67
C ALA A 75 -0.01 10.11 -0.88
N VAL A 76 -0.18 9.15 -1.79
CA VAL A 76 0.93 8.35 -2.30
C VAL A 76 1.25 8.89 -3.69
N ASP A 77 2.47 9.38 -3.89
CA ASP A 77 2.93 9.82 -5.21
C ASP A 77 3.15 8.57 -6.07
N SER A 78 2.56 8.57 -7.26
CA SER A 78 2.46 7.38 -8.11
C SER A 78 3.32 7.50 -9.36
N ASP A 79 3.82 8.71 -9.64
CA ASP A 79 4.36 9.16 -10.91
C ASP A 79 5.88 8.95 -10.99
N VAL A 80 6.33 8.22 -12.02
CA VAL A 80 7.75 8.08 -12.33
C VAL A 80 8.14 9.12 -13.39
N SER A 81 8.62 10.29 -12.96
CA SER A 81 9.12 11.32 -13.88
C SER A 81 10.61 11.15 -14.14
N TYR A 82 10.99 10.99 -15.40
CA TYR A 82 12.41 10.94 -15.78
C TYR A 82 12.95 12.34 -16.06
N PRO A 83 14.07 12.75 -15.43
CA PRO A 83 14.65 14.06 -15.71
C PRO A 83 15.07 14.18 -17.18
N GLU A 84 14.88 15.38 -17.76
CA GLU A 84 15.34 15.67 -19.12
C GLU A 84 16.87 15.54 -19.21
N ARG A 85 17.35 14.72 -20.15
CA ARG A 85 18.79 14.51 -20.38
C ARG A 85 19.23 15.19 -21.67
N TYR A 86 20.25 16.03 -21.59
CA TYR A 86 20.82 16.66 -22.78
C TYR A 86 21.51 15.61 -23.67
N LEU A 87 21.18 15.59 -24.97
CA LEU A 87 21.79 14.76 -26.03
C LEU A 87 21.39 13.26 -26.02
N VAL A 88 20.53 12.86 -25.10
CA VAL A 88 20.15 11.45 -24.88
C VAL A 88 18.64 11.37 -24.79
N VAL A 89 18.06 10.32 -25.37
CA VAL A 89 16.61 10.07 -25.26
C VAL A 89 16.35 9.29 -23.99
N SER A 90 15.59 9.89 -23.07
CA SER A 90 15.00 9.18 -21.93
C SER A 90 13.82 8.32 -22.42
N PRO A 91 13.49 7.21 -21.73
CA PRO A 91 12.23 6.51 -21.96
C PRO A 91 11.03 7.48 -21.82
N PRO A 92 9.88 7.16 -22.40
CA PRO A 92 8.65 7.87 -22.03
C PRO A 92 8.44 7.75 -20.52
N ASP A 93 7.91 8.82 -19.90
CA ASP A 93 7.45 8.74 -18.51
C ASP A 93 6.53 7.53 -18.36
N SER A 94 6.74 6.78 -17.29
CA SER A 94 5.96 5.59 -16.99
C SER A 94 5.14 5.78 -15.75
N VAL A 95 4.01 5.10 -15.74
CA VAL A 95 2.90 5.35 -14.84
C VAL A 95 2.66 4.05 -14.10
N GLY A 96 2.84 4.06 -12.78
CA GLY A 96 2.41 2.94 -11.95
C GLY A 96 0.89 2.85 -11.87
N THR A 97 0.37 1.68 -11.52
CA THR A 97 -1.07 1.45 -11.38
C THR A 97 -1.42 1.05 -9.96
N PHE A 98 -2.49 1.65 -9.44
CA PHE A 98 -3.10 1.23 -8.18
C PHE A 98 -4.34 0.39 -8.46
N ARG A 99 -4.49 -0.71 -7.72
CA ARG A 99 -5.67 -1.56 -7.77
C ARG A 99 -6.02 -2.10 -6.39
N VAL A 100 -7.31 -2.32 -6.16
CA VAL A 100 -7.78 -3.16 -5.04
C VAL A 100 -7.96 -4.58 -5.59
N ASP A 101 -7.37 -5.57 -4.94
CA ASP A 101 -7.41 -6.97 -5.38
C ASP A 101 -7.65 -7.92 -4.21
N GLY A 102 -8.05 -9.17 -4.50
CA GLY A 102 -8.21 -10.21 -3.48
C GLY A 102 -9.25 -9.85 -2.41
N ALA A 103 -10.36 -9.22 -2.81
CA ALA A 103 -11.45 -8.89 -1.91
C ALA A 103 -12.09 -10.19 -1.36
N ASP A 104 -12.00 -10.40 -0.06
CA ASP A 104 -12.59 -11.56 0.64
C ASP A 104 -13.00 -11.18 2.08
N THR A 105 -13.69 -12.11 2.74
CA THR A 105 -14.25 -11.91 4.07
C THR A 105 -13.20 -12.06 5.18
N VAL A 106 -13.03 -11.01 5.99
CA VAL A 106 -12.38 -11.09 7.30
C VAL A 106 -13.36 -11.60 8.35
N THR A 107 -12.96 -12.63 9.09
CA THR A 107 -13.78 -13.22 10.16
C THR A 107 -13.10 -13.12 11.51
N VAL A 108 -13.80 -12.56 12.50
CA VAL A 108 -13.34 -12.45 13.90
C VAL A 108 -14.27 -13.24 14.80
N THR A 109 -13.71 -14.18 15.58
CA THR A 109 -14.46 -15.10 16.46
C THR A 109 -13.85 -15.18 17.85
N GLY A 110 -14.64 -15.61 18.83
CA GLY A 110 -14.18 -15.79 20.22
C GLY A 110 -13.97 -14.48 20.97
N VAL A 111 -14.43 -13.36 20.41
CA VAL A 111 -14.29 -12.03 21.01
C VAL A 111 -15.50 -11.71 21.87
N SER A 112 -15.29 -11.69 23.18
CA SER A 112 -16.27 -11.21 24.17
C SER A 112 -15.65 -10.08 24.98
N ALA A 113 -16.35 -8.94 25.04
CA ALA A 113 -15.96 -7.80 25.85
C ALA A 113 -16.73 -7.78 27.18
N VAL A 114 -16.16 -7.11 28.18
CA VAL A 114 -16.81 -6.86 29.47
C VAL A 114 -17.02 -5.36 29.60
N GLY A 115 -18.28 -4.92 29.74
CA GLY A 115 -18.63 -3.50 29.83
C GLY A 115 -19.66 -3.09 28.77
N PRO A 116 -19.83 -1.77 28.52
CA PRO A 116 -20.71 -1.24 27.47
C PRO A 116 -20.45 -1.83 26.07
N GLU A 117 -19.22 -2.30 25.83
CA GLU A 117 -18.73 -2.86 24.57
C GLU A 117 -19.25 -4.28 24.32
N ALA A 118 -19.80 -4.95 25.33
CA ALA A 118 -20.39 -6.29 25.21
C ALA A 118 -21.57 -6.33 24.23
N VAL A 119 -22.20 -5.19 23.93
CA VAL A 119 -23.24 -5.07 22.89
C VAL A 119 -22.67 -5.34 21.50
N PHE A 120 -21.39 -5.02 21.27
CA PHE A 120 -20.72 -5.22 19.99
C PHE A 120 -19.88 -6.50 19.97
N TRP A 121 -19.21 -6.82 21.07
CA TRP A 121 -18.45 -8.05 21.24
C TRP A 121 -19.15 -8.96 22.24
N ASP A 122 -20.27 -9.54 21.81
CA ASP A 122 -21.14 -10.44 22.58
C ASP A 122 -20.74 -11.91 22.45
N GLY A 123 -19.57 -12.19 21.84
CA GLY A 123 -19.12 -13.54 21.51
C GLY A 123 -19.62 -14.06 20.15
N THR A 124 -20.47 -13.30 19.44
CA THR A 124 -20.88 -13.68 18.08
C THR A 124 -19.74 -13.47 17.09
N THR A 125 -19.77 -14.27 16.02
CA THR A 125 -18.83 -14.11 14.90
C THR A 125 -19.11 -12.80 14.18
N ARG A 126 -18.07 -12.01 13.92
CA ARG A 126 -18.14 -10.78 13.14
C ARG A 126 -17.44 -10.99 11.79
N THR A 127 -18.07 -10.51 10.73
CA THR A 127 -17.57 -10.60 9.36
C THR A 127 -17.48 -9.21 8.73
N TYR A 128 -16.42 -8.98 7.97
CA TYR A 128 -16.14 -7.74 7.24
C TYR A 128 -15.60 -8.11 5.86
N GLU A 129 -15.76 -7.25 4.88
CA GLU A 129 -15.11 -7.41 3.57
C GLU A 129 -13.87 -6.52 3.54
N THR A 130 -12.78 -7.00 2.94
CA THR A 130 -11.59 -6.19 2.68
C THR A 130 -10.86 -6.69 1.44
N GLY A 131 -10.21 -5.78 0.72
CA GLY A 131 -9.22 -6.12 -0.30
C GLY A 131 -7.79 -5.77 0.13
N ALA A 132 -6.84 -6.11 -0.72
CA ALA A 132 -5.45 -5.64 -0.70
C ALA A 132 -5.30 -4.44 -1.63
N ILE A 133 -4.57 -3.41 -1.18
CA ILE A 133 -4.12 -2.33 -2.07
C ILE A 133 -2.81 -2.79 -2.71
N VAL A 134 -2.78 -2.84 -4.03
CA VAL A 134 -1.60 -3.22 -4.81
C VAL A 134 -1.18 -2.06 -5.70
N TYR A 135 0.10 -1.70 -5.62
CA TYR A 135 0.76 -0.78 -6.53
C TYR A 135 1.77 -1.53 -7.40
N GLU A 136 1.65 -1.39 -8.72
CA GLU A 136 2.56 -1.98 -9.70
C GLU A 136 3.19 -0.88 -10.53
N ALA A 137 4.51 -0.71 -10.44
CA ALA A 137 5.24 0.27 -11.22
C ALA A 137 5.65 -0.33 -12.58
N ASP A 138 5.35 0.39 -13.67
CA ASP A 138 5.78 0.03 -15.03
C ASP A 138 7.17 0.60 -15.31
N TYR A 139 8.21 0.06 -14.68
CA TYR A 139 9.59 0.54 -14.86
C TYR A 139 10.16 0.12 -16.22
N ALA A 140 10.95 0.99 -16.85
CA ALA A 140 11.56 0.73 -18.15
C ALA A 140 12.80 -0.16 -18.05
N GLU A 141 13.59 -0.04 -16.98
CA GLU A 141 14.89 -0.73 -16.84
C GLU A 141 15.00 -1.62 -15.59
N ARG A 142 14.01 -1.59 -14.69
CA ARG A 142 13.92 -2.45 -13.50
C ARG A 142 12.83 -3.50 -13.65
N ASP A 143 13.03 -4.62 -12.99
CA ASP A 143 12.02 -5.68 -12.89
C ASP A 143 10.75 -5.15 -12.20
N GLU A 144 9.62 -5.72 -12.60
CA GLU A 144 8.31 -5.37 -12.07
C GLU A 144 8.28 -5.67 -10.56
N ALA A 145 7.95 -4.64 -9.78
CA ALA A 145 7.87 -4.74 -8.33
C ALA A 145 6.46 -4.37 -7.90
N ARG A 146 5.87 -5.23 -7.06
CA ARG A 146 4.52 -5.04 -6.54
C ARG A 146 4.61 -4.62 -5.09
N MET A 147 4.08 -3.45 -4.77
CA MET A 147 3.98 -3.01 -3.38
C MET A 147 2.56 -3.31 -2.89
N VAL A 148 2.45 -4.13 -1.86
CA VAL A 148 1.17 -4.65 -1.38
C VAL A 148 0.93 -4.19 0.05
N LEU A 149 -0.27 -3.70 0.31
CA LEU A 149 -0.81 -3.46 1.65
C LEU A 149 -2.09 -4.28 1.82
N GLU A 150 -2.03 -5.31 2.64
CA GLU A 150 -3.15 -6.22 2.91
C GLU A 150 -3.22 -6.53 4.40
N SER A 151 -4.42 -6.62 4.98
CA SER A 151 -4.61 -7.25 6.29
C SER A 151 -3.64 -6.82 7.41
N GLY A 152 -3.19 -5.56 7.40
CA GLY A 152 -2.22 -5.01 8.35
C GLY A 152 -0.76 -5.41 8.10
N VAL A 153 -0.39 -5.83 6.89
CA VAL A 153 0.97 -6.14 6.45
C VAL A 153 1.30 -5.34 5.21
N SER A 154 2.47 -4.70 5.19
CA SER A 154 3.02 -4.07 4.00
C SER A 154 4.32 -4.71 3.56
N TYR A 155 4.43 -5.00 2.27
CA TYR A 155 5.61 -5.65 1.70
C TYR A 155 5.86 -5.22 0.25
N LEU A 156 7.12 -5.32 -0.15
CA LEU A 156 7.56 -5.24 -1.53
C LEU A 156 7.74 -6.65 -2.06
N GLU A 157 7.06 -7.01 -3.13
CA GLU A 157 7.27 -8.26 -3.85
C GLU A 157 8.07 -8.01 -5.12
N THR A 158 9.12 -8.81 -5.31
CA THR A 158 9.91 -8.84 -6.54
C THR A 158 10.09 -10.29 -6.95
N ASP A 159 9.73 -10.64 -8.19
CA ASP A 159 9.78 -12.01 -8.70
C ASP A 159 9.09 -13.05 -7.80
N GLY A 160 7.94 -12.70 -7.23
CA GLY A 160 7.20 -13.56 -6.30
C GLY A 160 7.84 -13.73 -4.92
N THR A 161 8.90 -12.98 -4.61
CA THR A 161 9.54 -12.98 -3.29
C THR A 161 9.12 -11.73 -2.50
N PRO A 162 8.34 -11.88 -1.42
CA PRO A 162 7.93 -10.76 -0.59
C PRO A 162 9.02 -10.38 0.43
N VAL A 163 9.28 -9.08 0.57
CA VAL A 163 10.09 -8.48 1.62
C VAL A 163 9.18 -7.63 2.50
N VAL A 164 8.86 -8.15 3.68
CA VAL A 164 7.96 -7.46 4.61
C VAL A 164 8.64 -6.24 5.21
N HIS A 165 7.99 -5.10 5.09
CA HIS A 165 8.42 -3.85 5.72
C HIS A 165 7.82 -3.69 7.10
N ARG A 166 6.57 -4.11 7.27
CA ARG A 166 5.85 -3.97 8.53
C ARG A 166 4.68 -4.93 8.61
N GLN A 167 4.46 -5.43 9.82
CA GLN A 167 3.20 -6.05 10.24
C GLN A 167 2.60 -5.23 11.39
N SER A 168 1.28 -5.09 11.40
CA SER A 168 0.52 -4.21 12.29
C SER A 168 -0.79 -4.84 12.79
N LEU A 169 -1.22 -5.96 12.19
CA LEU A 169 -2.42 -6.70 12.58
C LEU A 169 -2.43 -7.09 14.06
N VAL A 170 -1.31 -7.60 14.58
CA VAL A 170 -1.12 -7.98 15.98
C VAL A 170 0.25 -7.48 16.42
N ARG A 171 0.29 -6.67 17.48
CA ARG A 171 1.53 -6.24 18.16
C ARG A 171 1.38 -6.32 19.67
N GLY A 172 2.04 -7.28 20.29
CA GLY A 172 1.93 -7.61 21.71
C GLY A 172 0.50 -7.97 22.10
N THR A 173 -0.24 -6.98 22.60
CA THR A 173 -1.65 -7.12 22.98
C THR A 173 -2.57 -6.17 22.19
N THR A 174 -2.04 -5.42 21.23
CA THR A 174 -2.85 -4.56 20.36
C THR A 174 -3.17 -5.30 19.07
N VAL A 175 -4.45 -5.33 18.70
CA VAL A 175 -4.94 -5.91 17.46
C VAL A 175 -5.52 -4.79 16.62
N MET A 176 -4.98 -4.59 15.41
CA MET A 176 -5.43 -3.55 14.50
C MET A 176 -6.06 -4.16 13.25
N LEU A 177 -7.37 -4.00 13.12
CA LEU A 177 -8.15 -4.45 11.97
C LEU A 177 -8.45 -3.24 11.10
N VAL A 178 -7.84 -3.21 9.93
CA VAL A 178 -8.05 -2.18 8.92
C VAL A 178 -8.73 -2.83 7.73
N PHE A 179 -9.88 -2.30 7.36
CA PHE A 179 -10.65 -2.76 6.22
C PHE A 179 -10.66 -1.69 5.15
N PHE A 180 -10.31 -2.08 3.92
CA PHE A 180 -10.42 -1.20 2.77
C PHE A 180 -11.76 -1.49 2.09
N GLU A 181 -12.63 -0.49 2.06
CA GLU A 181 -13.95 -0.53 1.42
C GLU A 181 -13.95 0.43 0.21
N GLY A 182 -14.69 0.08 -0.83
CA GLY A 182 -14.82 0.88 -2.06
C GLY A 182 -14.06 0.29 -3.24
N ASP A 183 -14.45 0.74 -4.43
CA ASP A 183 -13.86 0.29 -5.67
C ASP A 183 -12.82 1.32 -6.13
N LEU A 184 -11.57 0.89 -6.32
CA LEU A 184 -10.68 1.54 -7.30
C LEU A 184 -11.06 1.04 -8.70
N ASP A 185 -12.35 1.03 -9.03
CA ASP A 185 -12.82 0.67 -10.37
C ASP A 185 -12.59 1.86 -11.28
N GLY A 186 -11.39 1.89 -11.85
CA GLY A 186 -11.08 2.80 -12.94
C GLY A 186 -9.63 3.16 -12.93
N HIS A 187 -8.78 2.24 -13.41
CA HIS A 187 -7.51 2.55 -14.09
C HIS A 187 -6.92 3.89 -13.63
N THR A 188 -6.62 4.02 -12.33
CA THR A 188 -6.02 5.24 -11.82
C THR A 188 -4.61 5.19 -12.36
N THR A 189 -4.47 5.84 -13.51
CA THR A 189 -3.19 6.15 -14.13
C THR A 189 -2.46 6.97 -13.06
N ALA A 190 -1.31 6.52 -12.59
CA ALA A 190 -0.41 7.37 -11.81
C ALA A 190 -0.40 8.80 -12.35
N GLY A 191 -0.61 9.73 -11.42
CA GLY A 191 -0.98 11.12 -11.66
C GLY A 191 -2.04 11.59 -10.66
N ASP A 192 -2.88 10.66 -10.18
CA ASP A 192 -3.93 10.92 -9.20
C ASP A 192 -3.51 10.49 -7.78
N THR A 193 -3.58 11.44 -6.85
CA THR A 193 -3.39 11.18 -5.42
C THR A 193 -4.41 10.14 -4.94
N VAL A 194 -3.96 8.94 -4.54
CA VAL A 194 -4.83 7.97 -3.84
C VAL A 194 -5.20 8.54 -2.48
N ALA A 195 -6.41 9.09 -2.36
CA ALA A 195 -6.92 9.56 -1.08
C ALA A 195 -7.49 8.38 -0.29
N LEU A 196 -6.99 8.18 0.92
CA LEU A 196 -7.70 7.39 1.93
C LEU A 196 -8.62 8.30 2.73
N ALA A 197 -9.91 7.97 2.74
CA ALA A 197 -10.91 8.65 3.55
C ALA A 197 -11.43 7.69 4.62
N PRO A 198 -11.46 8.07 5.91
CA PRO A 198 -12.09 7.22 6.92
C PRO A 198 -13.59 7.11 6.65
N VAL A 199 -14.05 5.89 6.32
CA VAL A 199 -15.49 5.58 6.22
C VAL A 199 -16.06 5.36 7.61
N SER A 200 -15.30 4.67 8.47
CA SER A 200 -15.62 4.57 9.89
C SER A 200 -14.40 4.26 10.73
N VAL A 201 -14.20 5.00 11.81
CA VAL A 201 -13.12 4.75 12.76
C VAL A 201 -13.70 4.73 14.16
N ARG A 202 -13.41 3.66 14.91
CA ARG A 202 -13.59 3.68 16.37
C ARG A 202 -12.28 4.14 17.00
N SER A 203 -12.31 5.33 17.60
CA SER A 203 -11.17 5.92 18.32
C SER A 203 -10.93 5.30 19.70
N GLU A 204 -11.90 4.56 20.23
CA GLU A 204 -11.81 3.89 21.52
C GLU A 204 -11.31 2.46 21.34
N SER A 205 -10.13 2.19 21.91
CA SER A 205 -9.60 0.86 22.15
C SER A 205 -10.65 -0.04 22.80
N LEU A 206 -10.98 -1.17 22.19
CA LEU A 206 -11.94 -2.12 22.73
C LEU A 206 -11.19 -3.17 23.56
N PRO A 207 -11.23 -3.11 24.91
CA PRO A 207 -10.59 -4.13 25.73
C PRO A 207 -11.36 -5.44 25.59
N VAL A 208 -10.78 -6.37 24.85
CA VAL A 208 -11.28 -7.73 24.72
C VAL A 208 -10.60 -8.60 25.76
N TYR A 209 -11.40 -9.39 26.47
CA TYR A 209 -10.87 -10.38 27.39
C TYR A 209 -11.69 -11.65 27.27
N SER A 210 -11.12 -12.65 26.60
CA SER A 210 -11.69 -13.99 26.60
C SER A 210 -10.92 -14.87 27.59
N ALA A 211 -11.59 -15.32 28.64
CA ALA A 211 -10.97 -16.08 29.72
C ALA A 211 -10.70 -17.55 29.39
N THR A 212 -11.40 -18.10 28.40
CA THR A 212 -11.54 -19.56 28.20
C THR A 212 -11.44 -20.00 26.75
N ASP A 213 -11.93 -19.20 25.81
CA ASP A 213 -11.85 -19.50 24.38
C ASP A 213 -10.82 -18.59 23.72
N PRO A 214 -9.94 -19.11 22.85
CA PRO A 214 -9.01 -18.25 22.12
C PRO A 214 -9.76 -17.37 21.12
N VAL A 215 -9.22 -16.18 20.86
CA VAL A 215 -9.74 -15.30 19.81
C VAL A 215 -9.13 -15.76 18.48
N ARG A 216 -9.93 -15.84 17.42
CA ARG A 216 -9.42 -16.13 16.06
C ARG A 216 -9.77 -15.04 15.08
N ILE A 217 -8.78 -14.64 14.30
CA ILE A 217 -8.86 -13.61 13.26
C ILE A 217 -8.46 -14.28 11.96
N SER A 218 -9.38 -14.35 11.00
CA SER A 218 -9.12 -14.88 9.67
C SER A 218 -9.12 -13.74 8.65
N VAL A 219 -8.03 -13.58 7.91
CA VAL A 219 -7.84 -12.47 6.96
C VAL A 219 -7.35 -13.00 5.60
N PRO A 220 -7.75 -12.36 4.48
CA PRO A 220 -7.17 -12.68 3.18
C PRO A 220 -5.71 -12.25 3.10
N THR A 221 -4.93 -12.97 2.31
CA THR A 221 -3.50 -12.72 2.11
C THR A 221 -2.95 -13.37 0.85
N TYR A 222 -2.03 -12.69 0.17
CA TYR A 222 -1.18 -13.28 -0.86
C TYR A 222 0.13 -13.88 -0.30
N LEU A 223 0.48 -13.60 0.96
CA LEU A 223 1.66 -14.17 1.61
C LEU A 223 1.51 -15.68 1.86
N SER A 224 2.65 -16.36 1.80
CA SER A 224 2.73 -17.79 2.13
C SER A 224 2.47 -18.06 3.60
N GLU A 225 2.11 -19.30 3.92
CA GLU A 225 1.97 -19.76 5.31
C GLU A 225 3.27 -19.54 6.10
N ASP A 226 4.43 -19.88 5.52
CA ASP A 226 5.74 -19.70 6.15
C ASP A 226 6.01 -18.23 6.50
N ALA A 227 5.68 -17.29 5.60
CA ALA A 227 5.84 -15.87 5.88
C ALA A 227 4.99 -15.42 7.07
N TRP A 228 3.73 -15.87 7.16
CA TRP A 228 2.89 -15.57 8.32
C TRP A 228 3.36 -16.23 9.61
N VAL A 229 3.89 -17.46 9.54
CA VAL A 229 4.47 -18.15 10.69
C VAL A 229 5.66 -17.36 11.22
N ASP A 230 6.54 -16.88 10.35
CA ASP A 230 7.70 -16.05 10.72
C ASP A 230 7.24 -14.72 11.35
N LEU A 231 6.25 -14.04 10.75
CA LEU A 231 5.70 -12.79 11.28
C LEU A 231 5.07 -12.98 12.67
N MET A 232 4.32 -14.06 12.88
CA MET A 232 3.71 -14.34 14.19
C MET A 232 4.69 -14.89 15.22
N ALA A 233 5.85 -15.42 14.82
CA ALA A 233 6.86 -15.90 15.75
C ALA A 233 7.47 -14.76 16.59
N GLU A 234 7.40 -13.52 16.10
CA GLU A 234 7.80 -12.31 16.83
C GLU A 234 6.75 -11.87 17.88
N GLU A 235 5.52 -12.39 17.80
CA GLU A 235 4.40 -11.98 18.63
C GLU A 235 4.20 -12.93 19.84
N PRO A 236 4.17 -12.42 21.09
CA PRO A 236 4.21 -13.26 22.28
C PRO A 236 2.92 -14.05 22.55
N HIS A 237 1.80 -13.64 21.94
CA HIS A 237 0.46 -14.14 22.24
C HIS A 237 -0.37 -14.44 21.00
N ALA A 238 0.29 -14.69 19.87
CA ALA A 238 -0.35 -14.95 18.60
C ALA A 238 0.37 -16.08 17.84
N ARG A 239 -0.38 -16.85 17.06
CA ARG A 239 0.17 -17.89 16.19
C ARG A 239 -0.75 -18.17 15.01
N VAL A 240 -0.17 -18.61 13.90
CA VAL A 240 -0.92 -19.14 12.76
C VAL A 240 -1.50 -20.51 13.14
N VAL A 241 -2.78 -20.73 12.86
CA VAL A 241 -3.46 -22.03 13.10
C VAL A 241 -4.06 -22.65 11.84
N SER A 242 -4.25 -21.86 10.78
CA SER A 242 -4.59 -22.38 9.46
C SER A 242 -4.20 -21.38 8.37
N HIS A 243 -3.91 -21.91 7.19
CA HIS A 243 -3.75 -21.18 5.94
C HIS A 243 -4.46 -21.99 4.86
N VAL A 244 -5.46 -21.39 4.21
CA VAL A 244 -6.35 -22.09 3.27
C VAL A 244 -6.43 -21.31 1.97
N ALA A 245 -6.10 -21.95 0.86
CA ALA A 245 -6.23 -21.32 -0.46
C ALA A 245 -7.68 -20.90 -0.75
N SER A 246 -7.85 -19.67 -1.25
CA SER A 246 -9.10 -19.05 -1.66
C SER A 246 -8.88 -18.42 -3.04
N GLY A 247 -9.17 -19.16 -4.11
CA GLY A 247 -8.92 -18.68 -5.47
C GLY A 247 -7.44 -18.47 -5.78
N ASP A 248 -7.06 -17.22 -6.05
CA ASP A 248 -5.71 -16.74 -6.34
C ASP A 248 -4.93 -16.23 -5.12
N HIS A 249 -5.59 -16.16 -3.96
CA HIS A 249 -5.02 -15.80 -2.67
C HIS A 249 -5.31 -16.89 -1.63
N ALA A 250 -5.07 -16.61 -0.36
CA ALA A 250 -5.39 -17.50 0.75
C ALA A 250 -6.05 -16.75 1.90
N VAL A 251 -6.67 -17.50 2.80
CA VAL A 251 -7.14 -17.00 4.09
C VAL A 251 -6.25 -17.59 5.18
N VAL A 252 -5.57 -16.72 5.91
CA VAL A 252 -4.79 -17.11 7.09
C VAL A 252 -5.60 -16.86 8.35
N THR A 253 -5.57 -17.81 9.28
CA THR A 253 -6.19 -17.67 10.60
C THR A 253 -5.13 -17.57 11.67
N ILE A 254 -5.16 -16.43 12.38
CA ILE A 254 -4.35 -16.14 13.54
C ILE A 254 -5.17 -16.43 14.79
N GLU A 255 -4.60 -17.20 15.71
CA GLU A 255 -5.16 -17.46 17.03
C GLU A 255 -4.41 -16.64 18.07
N LEU A 256 -5.16 -15.94 18.93
CA LEU A 256 -4.65 -15.21 20.07
C LEU A 256 -4.90 -15.99 21.36
N ASP A 257 -3.93 -15.98 22.27
CA ASP A 257 -3.99 -16.68 23.55
C ASP A 257 -5.23 -16.31 24.38
N ALA A 258 -5.88 -17.32 24.96
CA ALA A 258 -6.93 -17.09 25.95
C ALA A 258 -6.34 -16.54 27.27
N GLY A 259 -7.13 -15.78 28.02
CA GLY A 259 -6.74 -15.19 29.31
C GLY A 259 -5.86 -13.95 29.19
N VAL A 260 -5.58 -13.47 27.98
CA VAL A 260 -4.87 -12.22 27.72
C VAL A 260 -5.90 -11.11 27.42
N ARG A 261 -5.64 -9.91 27.90
CA ARG A 261 -6.44 -8.74 27.55
C ARG A 261 -5.86 -8.09 26.31
N TYR A 262 -6.65 -8.03 25.25
CA TYR A 262 -6.29 -7.38 23.99
C TYR A 262 -6.98 -6.04 23.84
N ASP A 263 -6.32 -5.13 23.13
CA ASP A 263 -6.86 -3.84 22.69
C ASP A 263 -7.19 -3.96 21.20
N PHE A 264 -8.47 -4.12 20.88
CA PHE A 264 -8.95 -4.18 19.50
C PHE A 264 -9.23 -2.79 18.97
N ARG A 265 -8.64 -2.48 17.82
CA ARG A 265 -8.87 -1.26 17.05
C ARG A 265 -9.40 -1.63 15.68
N VAL A 266 -10.50 -1.00 15.30
CA VAL A 266 -11.17 -1.27 14.02
C VAL A 266 -11.29 0.03 13.24
N ALA A 267 -10.76 0.04 12.03
CA ALA A 267 -10.86 1.14 11.09
C ALA A 267 -11.35 0.62 9.73
N ARG A 268 -12.30 1.32 9.14
CA ARG A 268 -12.79 1.15 7.77
C ARG A 268 -12.39 2.38 6.97
N LEU A 269 -11.66 2.17 5.90
CA LEU A 269 -11.10 3.22 5.05
C LEU A 269 -11.65 3.06 3.62
N GLY A 270 -12.15 4.15 3.09
CA GLY A 270 -12.49 4.32 1.68
C GLY A 270 -11.22 4.59 0.89
N VAL A 271 -11.07 3.94 -0.27
CA VAL A 271 -9.96 4.15 -1.20
C VAL A 271 -10.49 4.81 -2.48
N GLY A 272 -9.94 5.95 -2.92
CA GLY A 272 -10.33 6.62 -4.17
C GLY A 272 -11.01 7.99 -3.97
N GLU A 273 -12.01 8.33 -4.80
CA GLU A 273 -12.81 9.54 -4.61
C GLU A 273 -13.50 9.49 -3.24
N ALA A 274 -13.45 10.60 -2.49
CA ALA A 274 -13.93 10.66 -1.12
C ALA A 274 -15.41 10.23 -1.02
N VAL A 275 -15.64 9.01 -0.52
CA VAL A 275 -16.98 8.54 -0.15
C VAL A 275 -17.46 9.41 1.02
N GLU A 276 -18.68 9.96 0.94
CA GLU A 276 -19.25 10.68 2.07
C GLU A 276 -19.32 9.74 3.29
N PRO A 277 -18.80 10.15 4.46
CA PRO A 277 -18.76 9.28 5.63
C PRO A 277 -20.18 8.87 6.01
N ASP A 278 -20.42 7.58 6.19
CA ASP A 278 -21.71 7.10 6.64
C ASP A 278 -22.01 7.69 8.03
N HIS A 279 -23.08 8.48 8.11
CA HIS A 279 -23.51 9.09 9.36
C HIS A 279 -24.04 7.99 10.28
N ALA A 280 -23.13 7.49 11.13
CA ALA A 280 -23.40 6.66 12.30
C ALA A 280 -23.80 5.20 12.04
N ALA A 281 -22.82 4.35 11.73
CA ALA A 281 -22.94 2.91 12.00
C ALA A 281 -22.38 2.48 13.38
N TYR A 282 -21.69 3.38 14.10
CA TYR A 282 -20.89 2.99 15.29
C TYR A 282 -21.04 3.85 16.54
N ALA A 283 -22.05 4.72 16.62
CA ALA A 283 -22.39 5.40 17.87
C ALA A 283 -23.24 4.46 18.75
N VAL A 284 -22.61 3.71 19.66
CA VAL A 284 -23.37 3.18 20.80
C VAL A 284 -23.55 4.35 21.75
N ALA A 285 -24.78 4.85 21.88
CA ALA A 285 -25.10 5.84 22.89
C ALA A 285 -24.78 5.22 24.26
N VAL A 286 -23.80 5.80 24.96
CA VAL A 286 -23.62 5.54 26.37
C VAL A 286 -24.87 6.10 27.05
N GLU A 287 -25.80 5.24 27.48
CA GLU A 287 -26.87 5.64 28.39
C GLU A 287 -26.23 5.98 29.75
N GLY A 288 -25.64 7.16 29.83
CA GLY A 288 -25.39 7.88 31.06
C GLY A 288 -26.62 8.75 31.34
N ALA A 289 -27.26 8.52 32.48
CA ALA A 289 -28.41 9.29 32.94
C ALA A 289 -28.15 10.81 32.84
N ASP A 290 -29.14 11.52 32.29
CA ASP A 290 -29.29 12.98 32.26
C ASP A 290 -28.25 13.79 31.45
N ALA A 291 -28.35 13.76 30.12
CA ALA A 291 -27.87 14.85 29.26
C ALA A 291 -28.99 15.34 28.34
N ALA A 292 -29.70 16.36 28.82
CA ALA A 292 -30.71 17.07 28.04
C ALA A 292 -30.06 17.75 26.82
N VAL A 293 -30.56 17.43 25.62
CA VAL A 293 -30.27 18.19 24.39
C VAL A 293 -30.95 19.56 24.52
N PRO A 294 -30.24 20.69 24.43
CA PRO A 294 -30.89 22.00 24.37
C PRO A 294 -31.65 22.09 23.04
N SER A 295 -32.98 22.06 23.13
CA SER A 295 -33.87 22.36 22.02
C SER A 295 -34.04 23.88 21.85
N GLY A 296 -33.69 24.39 20.68
CA GLY A 296 -34.05 25.74 20.18
C GLY A 296 -32.89 26.73 20.21
N GLY A 297 -32.64 27.56 19.19
CA GLY A 297 -33.44 28.08 18.07
C GLY A 297 -32.70 29.32 17.51
N ARG A 298 -33.07 30.07 16.46
CA ARG A 298 -34.14 30.13 15.45
C ARG A 298 -33.64 31.10 14.35
N GLU A 299 -34.24 30.96 13.16
CA GLU A 299 -34.30 31.85 11.99
C GLU A 299 -33.01 32.16 11.22
#